data_AF-A0A1G8BDK8-F1
#
_entry.id   AF-A0A1G8BDK8-F1
#
_cell.length_a   1.000
_cell.length_b   1.000
_cell.length_c   1.000
_cell.angle_alpha   90.00
_cell.angle_beta   90.00
_cell.angle_gamma   90.00
#
_symmetry.space_group_name_H-M   'P 1'
#
loop_
_entity.id
_entity.type
_entity.pdbx_description
1 polymer ?
#
loop_
_entity_poly.entity_id
_entity_poly.type
_entity_poly.pdbx_seq_one_letter_code
_entity_poly.pdbx_strand_id
1 'polypeptide(L)'
;MKRIDIINRINHYLDERGWTPYYLASKSEMVESTLYGMLDSRPEGLPRLESICKVCNGLEISECEFFEFTGDKHLVYVSDDELAWLNIYRDSPEDVAGMLAFKDSVDDKRRVSNKINN
;
A
#
# COMPACT_ATOMS: atom_id res chain seq x y z
N MET A 1 -10.38 14.06 5.11
CA MET A 1 -9.16 13.45 4.54
C MET A 1 -8.13 13.34 5.66
N LYS A 2 -7.77 12.14 6.13
CA LYS A 2 -6.70 11.99 7.13
C LYS A 2 -5.38 12.40 6.48
N ARG A 3 -4.61 13.28 7.12
CA ARG A 3 -3.27 13.64 6.65
C ARG A 3 -2.35 12.44 6.81
N ILE A 4 -1.56 12.13 5.79
CA ILE A 4 -0.49 11.13 5.87
C ILE A 4 0.58 11.69 6.79
N ASP A 5 0.92 10.92 7.82
CA ASP A 5 2.07 11.21 8.65
C ASP A 5 3.26 10.36 8.17
N ILE A 6 4.07 10.98 7.31
CA ILE A 6 5.25 10.36 6.70
C ILE A 6 6.25 9.92 7.77
N ILE A 7 6.42 10.72 8.81
CA ILE A 7 7.43 10.49 9.84
C ILE A 7 7.02 9.31 10.71
N ASN A 8 5.77 9.30 11.17
CA ASN A 8 5.23 8.15 11.92
C ASN A 8 5.31 6.85 11.11
N ARG A 9 5.15 6.93 9.78
CA ARG A 9 5.27 5.74 8.94
C ARG A 9 6.69 5.22 8.83
N ILE A 10 7.67 6.11 8.68
CA ILE A 10 9.08 5.70 8.68
C ILE A 10 9.44 5.08 10.03
N ASN A 11 9.02 5.71 11.13
CA ASN A 11 9.26 5.18 12.48
C ASN A 11 8.61 3.81 12.68
N HIS A 12 7.40 3.58 12.16
CA HIS A 12 6.75 2.27 12.22
C HIS A 12 7.61 1.16 11.58
N TYR A 13 8.14 1.37 10.37
CA TYR A 13 9.01 0.39 9.73
C TYR A 13 10.35 0.21 10.47
N LEU A 14 10.89 1.29 11.05
CA LEU A 14 12.09 1.21 11.88
C LEU A 14 11.85 0.33 13.11
N ASP A 15 10.74 0.56 13.82
CA ASP A 15 10.36 -0.17 15.02
C ASP A 15 10.08 -1.65 14.73
N GLU A 16 9.33 -1.96 13.67
CA GLU A 16 9.03 -3.33 13.25
C GLU A 16 10.30 -4.15 12.94
N ARG A 17 11.34 -3.48 12.43
CA ARG A 17 12.59 -4.13 12.01
C ARG A 17 13.72 -3.99 13.04
N GLY A 18 13.50 -3.25 14.11
CA GLY A 18 14.56 -2.89 15.07
C GLY A 18 15.70 -2.08 14.45
N TRP A 19 15.41 -1.30 13.40
CA TRP A 19 16.40 -0.50 12.70
C TRP A 19 16.59 0.87 13.37
N THR A 20 17.83 1.35 13.35
CA THR A 20 18.11 2.74 13.73
C THR A 20 17.93 3.66 12.52
N PRO A 21 17.62 4.95 12.71
CA PRO A 21 17.61 5.91 11.61
C PRO A 21 18.95 5.96 10.87
N TYR A 22 20.07 5.86 11.59
CA TYR A 22 21.40 5.73 10.99
C TYR A 22 21.49 4.58 9.98
N TYR A 23 21.01 3.39 10.36
CA TYR A 23 21.05 2.23 9.48
C TYR A 23 20.17 2.44 8.24
N LEU A 24 18.98 3.03 8.41
CA LEU A 24 18.13 3.38 7.28
C LEU A 24 18.77 4.42 6.36
N ALA A 25 19.49 5.41 6.89
CA ALA A 25 20.19 6.40 6.08
C ALA A 25 21.23 5.73 5.18
N SER A 26 21.99 4.79 5.73
CA SER A 26 22.95 3.99 4.97
C SER A 26 22.27 3.14 3.90
N LYS A 27 21.12 2.53 4.18
CA LYS A 27 20.37 1.71 3.20
C LYS A 27 19.68 2.52 2.12
N SER A 28 19.27 3.74 2.46
CA SER A 28 18.59 4.67 1.55
C SER A 28 19.57 5.48 0.68
N GLU A 29 20.89 5.25 0.85
CA GLU A 29 21.95 6.06 0.24
C GLU A 29 21.79 7.56 0.53
N MET A 30 21.31 7.87 1.73
CA MET A 30 21.08 9.24 2.18
C MET A 30 22.16 9.66 3.18
N VAL A 31 22.55 10.93 3.13
CA VAL A 31 23.37 11.51 4.18
C VAL A 31 22.59 11.46 5.49
N GLU A 32 23.23 10.99 6.56
CA GLU A 32 22.63 10.85 7.88
C GLU A 32 21.90 12.12 8.33
N SER A 33 22.56 13.28 8.27
CA SER A 33 21.96 14.58 8.64
C SER A 33 20.70 14.92 7.84
N THR A 34 20.59 14.44 6.60
CA THR A 34 19.40 14.65 5.77
C THR A 34 18.24 13.79 6.28
N LEU A 35 18.49 12.53 6.61
CA LEU A 35 17.44 11.66 7.16
C LEU A 35 16.99 12.14 8.54
N TYR A 36 17.93 12.49 9.43
CA TYR A 36 17.59 13.02 10.75
C TYR A 36 16.85 14.34 10.65
N GLY A 37 17.27 15.27 9.78
CA GLY A 37 16.54 16.51 9.53
C GLY A 37 15.14 16.25 8.98
N MET A 38 14.98 15.22 8.14
CA MET A 38 13.68 14.79 7.63
C MET A 38 12.77 14.24 8.74
N LEU A 39 13.31 13.43 9.67
CA LEU A 39 12.56 12.88 10.81
C LEU A 39 12.25 13.91 11.89
N ASP A 40 13.11 14.92 12.06
CA ASP A 40 12.94 16.03 13.01
C ASP A 40 12.14 17.20 12.41
N SER A 41 11.78 17.12 11.12
CA SER A 41 11.01 18.16 10.44
C SER A 41 9.66 18.35 11.13
N ARG A 42 9.61 19.35 12.03
CA ARG A 42 8.41 19.93 12.64
C ARG A 42 7.41 20.33 11.52
N PRO A 43 6.11 20.54 11.83
CA PRO A 43 4.97 20.23 10.96
C PRO A 43 4.82 21.07 9.66
N GLU A 44 5.81 21.89 9.31
CA GLU A 44 5.80 22.82 8.18
C GLU A 44 6.61 22.31 6.96
N GLY A 45 7.49 21.32 7.14
CA GLY A 45 8.34 20.78 6.07
C GLY A 45 8.02 19.33 5.73
N LEU A 46 7.08 19.09 4.81
CA LEU A 46 6.93 17.73 4.26
C LEU A 46 8.20 17.34 3.49
N PRO A 47 8.74 16.12 3.69
CA PRO A 47 9.83 15.63 2.88
C PRO A 47 9.46 15.67 1.40
N ARG A 48 10.44 15.98 0.54
CA ARG A 48 10.25 15.88 -0.91
C ARG A 48 9.98 14.42 -1.29
N LEU A 49 9.17 14.22 -2.33
CA LEU A 49 8.85 12.88 -2.86
C LEU A 49 10.13 12.07 -3.15
N GLU A 50 11.17 12.70 -3.69
CA GLU A 50 12.46 12.05 -3.95
C GLU A 50 13.08 11.45 -2.67
N SER A 51 13.03 12.17 -1.55
CA SER A 51 13.53 11.67 -0.26
C SER A 51 12.70 10.49 0.24
N ILE A 52 11.38 10.53 0.01
CA ILE A 52 10.47 9.43 0.38
C ILE A 52 10.79 8.19 -0.46
N CYS A 53 10.97 8.32 -1.78
CA CYS A 53 11.37 7.21 -2.65
C CYS A 53 12.69 6.57 -2.22
N LYS A 54 13.70 7.39 -1.86
CA LYS A 54 14.98 6.86 -1.33
C LYS A 54 14.79 6.05 -0.05
N VAL A 55 13.93 6.53 0.86
CA VAL A 55 13.57 5.79 2.06
C VAL A 55 12.83 4.49 1.73
N CYS A 56 11.84 4.51 0.83
CA CYS A 56 11.13 3.30 0.38
C CYS A 56 12.10 2.27 -0.19
N ASN A 57 13.04 2.70 -1.04
CA ASN A 57 14.10 1.85 -1.58
C ASN A 57 14.99 1.27 -0.47
N GLY A 58 15.42 2.09 0.49
CA GLY A 58 16.20 1.62 1.64
C GLY A 58 15.42 0.69 2.57
N LEU A 59 14.10 0.81 2.61
CA LEU A 59 13.18 -0.09 3.29
C LEU A 59 12.81 -1.32 2.44
N GLU A 60 13.25 -1.43 1.19
CA GLU A 60 12.88 -2.54 0.30
C GLU A 60 11.36 -2.74 0.18
N ILE A 61 10.61 -1.62 0.16
CA ILE A 61 9.17 -1.58 -0.07
C ILE A 61 8.86 -0.65 -1.25
N SER A 62 7.73 -0.87 -1.92
CA SER A 62 7.22 0.06 -2.91
C SER A 62 6.65 1.33 -2.28
N GLU A 63 6.60 2.41 -3.05
CA GLU A 63 5.92 3.64 -2.64
C GLU A 63 4.42 3.38 -2.45
N CYS A 64 3.82 2.49 -3.24
CA CYS A 64 2.43 2.08 -3.08
C CYS A 64 2.17 1.50 -1.69
N GLU A 65 3.01 0.53 -1.27
CA GLU A 65 2.97 0.00 0.10
C GLU A 65 3.18 1.12 1.10
N PHE A 66 4.16 2.02 0.90
CA PHE A 66 4.39 3.16 1.79
C PHE A 66 3.24 4.18 1.84
N PHE A 67 2.30 4.21 0.90
CA PHE A 67 1.14 5.13 0.95
C PHE A 67 -0.19 4.44 1.27
N GLU A 68 -0.21 3.11 1.31
CA GLU A 68 -1.42 2.29 1.44
C GLU A 68 -2.26 2.54 2.72
N PHE A 69 -1.63 2.80 3.88
CA PHE A 69 -2.31 3.03 5.17
C PHE A 69 -3.23 4.26 5.26
N THR A 70 -3.60 4.87 4.13
CA THR A 70 -4.44 6.08 4.03
C THR A 70 -5.94 5.84 4.02
N GLY A 71 -6.41 4.59 3.95
CA GLY A 71 -7.84 4.27 4.01
C GLY A 71 -8.12 2.77 3.98
N ASP A 72 -9.39 2.40 4.09
CA ASP A 72 -9.94 1.02 4.13
C ASP A 72 -9.65 0.17 2.88
N LYS A 73 -8.72 0.58 2.02
CA LYS A 73 -8.33 -0.11 0.79
C LYS A 73 -6.99 -0.79 1.01
N HIS A 74 -7.05 -2.10 1.20
CA HIS A 74 -5.89 -2.98 1.16
C HIS A 74 -5.38 -3.11 -0.28
N LEU A 75 -4.06 -3.15 -0.47
CA LEU A 75 -3.41 -3.65 -1.66
C LEU A 75 -3.89 -5.08 -1.85
N VAL A 76 -4.66 -5.28 -2.92
CA VAL A 76 -5.10 -6.60 -3.33
C VAL A 76 -4.03 -7.14 -4.27
N TYR A 77 -3.25 -8.08 -3.76
CA TYR A 77 -2.44 -8.94 -4.61
C TYR A 77 -3.37 -9.83 -5.42
N VAL A 78 -3.28 -9.74 -6.74
CA VAL A 78 -4.03 -10.59 -7.66
C VAL A 78 -3.10 -11.63 -8.27
N SER A 79 -3.57 -12.86 -8.36
CA SER A 79 -2.92 -13.93 -9.11
C SER A 79 -2.93 -13.63 -10.62
N ASP A 80 -2.10 -14.35 -11.39
CA ASP A 80 -2.03 -14.20 -12.84
C ASP A 80 -3.39 -14.45 -13.51
N ASP A 81 -4.15 -15.42 -13.01
CA ASP A 81 -5.50 -15.72 -13.50
C ASP A 81 -6.47 -14.57 -13.20
N GLU A 82 -6.44 -14.02 -11.98
CA GLU A 82 -7.26 -12.86 -11.60
C GLU A 82 -6.92 -11.63 -12.44
N LEU A 83 -5.63 -11.41 -12.73
CA LEU A 83 -5.17 -10.34 -13.60
C LEU A 83 -5.67 -10.51 -15.04
N ALA A 84 -5.66 -11.74 -15.56
CA ALA A 84 -6.21 -12.06 -16.88
C ALA A 84 -7.71 -11.73 -16.95
N TRP A 85 -8.47 -12.11 -15.93
CA TRP A 85 -9.89 -11.75 -15.81
C TRP A 85 -10.12 -10.24 -15.75
N LEU A 86 -9.30 -9.51 -15.00
CA LEU A 86 -9.40 -8.05 -14.90
C LEU A 86 -9.09 -7.35 -16.22
N ASN A 87 -8.18 -7.88 -17.03
CA ASN A 87 -7.88 -7.32 -18.34
C ASN A 87 -9.04 -7.53 -19.32
N ILE A 88 -9.65 -8.72 -19.33
CA ILE A 88 -10.87 -8.98 -20.12
C ILE A 88 -11.98 -8.01 -19.72
N TYR A 89 -12.20 -7.82 -18.41
CA TYR A 89 -13.18 -6.87 -17.89
C TYR A 89 -12.92 -5.43 -18.38
N ARG A 90 -11.65 -5.02 -18.44
CA ARG A 90 -11.28 -3.66 -18.84
C ARG A 90 -11.48 -3.43 -20.34
N ASP A 91 -11.23 -4.45 -21.14
CA ASP A 91 -11.27 -4.38 -22.61
C ASP A 91 -12.68 -4.60 -23.18
N SER A 92 -13.63 -5.05 -22.37
CA SER A 92 -15.03 -5.27 -22.77
C SER A 92 -16.04 -4.63 -21.81
N PRO A 93 -16.15 -3.28 -21.81
CA PRO A 93 -17.06 -2.53 -20.94
C PRO A 93 -18.55 -2.92 -21.10
N GLU A 94 -18.95 -3.37 -22.29
CA GLU A 94 -20.31 -3.82 -22.61
C GLU A 94 -20.73 -5.10 -21.85
N ASP A 95 -19.78 -5.94 -21.46
CA ASP A 95 -20.02 -7.22 -20.77
C ASP A 95 -19.95 -7.09 -19.24
N VAL A 96 -19.58 -5.90 -18.74
CA VAL A 96 -19.46 -5.59 -17.31
C VAL A 96 -20.77 -5.88 -16.57
N ALA A 97 -21.92 -5.58 -17.16
CA ALA A 97 -23.22 -5.84 -16.54
C ALA A 97 -23.47 -7.35 -16.35
N GLY A 98 -23.07 -8.18 -17.32
CA GLY A 98 -23.17 -9.63 -17.23
C GLY A 98 -22.21 -10.21 -16.18
N MET A 99 -20.99 -9.70 -16.11
CA MET A 99 -20.00 -10.11 -15.12
C MET A 99 -20.40 -9.72 -13.69
N LEU A 100 -20.99 -8.53 -13.48
CA LEU A 100 -21.54 -8.13 -12.18
C LEU A 100 -22.71 -9.02 -11.76
N ALA A 101 -23.63 -9.33 -12.68
CA ALA A 101 -24.74 -10.24 -12.41
C ALA A 101 -24.24 -11.66 -12.06
N PHE A 102 -23.18 -12.13 -12.72
CA PHE A 102 -22.52 -13.40 -12.38
C PHE A 102 -21.90 -13.35 -10.98
N LYS A 103 -21.16 -12.28 -10.65
CA LYS A 103 -20.58 -12.08 -9.31
C LYS A 103 -21.66 -12.13 -8.22
N ASP A 104 -22.78 -11.42 -8.41
CA ASP A 104 -23.88 -11.41 -7.45
C ASP A 104 -24.51 -12.80 -7.28
N SER A 105 -24.63 -13.57 -8.37
CA SER A 105 -25.10 -14.97 -8.32
C SER A 105 -24.17 -15.89 -7.52
N VAL A 106 -22.85 -15.71 -7.66
CA VAL A 106 -21.85 -16.49 -6.93
C VAL A 106 -21.84 -16.11 -5.45
N ASP A 107 -21.92 -14.82 -5.13
CA ASP A 107 -21.94 -14.32 -3.76
C ASP A 107 -23.18 -14.79 -2.99
N ASP A 108 -24.35 -14.85 -3.63
CA ASP A 108 -25.57 -15.37 -3.02
C ASP A 108 -25.48 -16.88 -2.73
N LYS A 109 -24.92 -17.67 -3.65
CA LYS A 109 -24.68 -19.10 -3.40
C LYS A 109 -23.71 -19.33 -2.23
N ARG A 110 -22.70 -18.47 -2.08
CA ARG A 110 -21.72 -18.53 -0.98
C ARG A 110 -22.35 -18.18 0.37
N ARG A 111 -23.24 -17.18 0.41
CA ARG A 111 -24.01 -16.81 1.62
C ARG A 111 -24.97 -17.91 2.07
N VAL A 112 -25.61 -18.60 1.11
CA VAL A 112 -26.52 -19.72 1.41
C VAL A 112 -25.73 -20.92 1.96
N SER A 113 -24.58 -21.27 1.37
CA SER A 113 -23.73 -22.36 1.90
C SER A 113 -23.21 -22.07 3.32
N ASN A 114 -22.83 -20.83 3.62
CA ASN A 114 -22.35 -20.45 4.95
C ASN A 114 -23.45 -20.42 6.02
N LYS A 115 -24.73 -20.27 5.64
CA LYS A 115 -25.88 -20.37 6.55
C LYS A 115 -26.31 -21.81 6.87
N ILE A 116 -25.89 -22.79 6.06
CA ILE A 116 -26.24 -24.21 6.24
C ILE A 116 -25.20 -24.92 7.14
N ASN A 117 -24.00 -24.36 7.26
CA ASN A 117 -22.89 -24.90 8.05
C ASN A 117 -22.72 -24.26 9.45
N ASN A 118 -23.73 -23.55 9.94
CA ASN A 118 -23.79 -22.90 11.25
C ASN A 118 -25.14 -23.20 11.90
#